data_AF-A0A2M7MDN7-F1
#
_entry.id   AF-A0A2M7MDN7-F1
#
_cell.length_a   1.000
_cell.length_b   1.000
_cell.length_c   1.000
_cell.angle_alpha   90.00
_cell.angle_beta   90.00
_cell.angle_gamma   90.00
#
_symmetry.space_group_name_H-M   'P 1'
#
loop_
_entity.id
_entity.type
_entity.pdbx_description
1 polymer ?
#
loop_
_entity_poly.entity_id
_entity_poly.type
_entity_poly.pdbx_seq_one_letter_code
_entity_poly.pdbx_strand_id
1 'polypeptide(L)'
;MNLRQKIQVLLLILFTFFAFASYHESSGGTGWLQFLTVLVFLTFIFVFDMLFTKESSFVFDPDADNWRRKLVRTYIAGGNR
;
A
#
# COMPACT_ATOMS: atom_id res chain seq x y z
N MET A 1 -3.52 -6.60 7.89
CA MET A 1 -3.03 -6.99 6.55
C MET A 1 -3.79 -8.22 6.08
N ASN A 2 -4.39 -8.09 4.90
CA ASN A 2 -5.27 -9.10 4.32
C ASN A 2 -4.40 -10.16 3.59
N LEU A 3 -4.96 -11.30 3.17
CA LEU A 3 -4.19 -12.35 2.47
C LEU A 3 -3.41 -11.81 1.26
N ARG A 4 -4.04 -10.94 0.47
CA ARG A 4 -3.43 -10.24 -0.67
C ARG A 4 -2.14 -9.50 -0.29
N GLN A 5 -2.16 -8.72 0.78
CA GLN A 5 -1.01 -7.94 1.27
C GLN A 5 0.10 -8.86 1.80
N LYS A 6 -0.26 -9.99 2.42
CA LYS A 6 0.71 -11.00 2.85
C LYS A 6 1.43 -11.63 1.66
N ILE A 7 0.71 -11.92 0.56
CA ILE A 7 1.30 -12.42 -0.69
C ILE A 7 2.24 -11.35 -1.30
N GLN A 8 1.82 -10.08 -1.32
CA GLN A 8 2.68 -8.99 -1.80
C GLN A 8 3.98 -8.88 -1.00
N VAL A 9 3.92 -8.98 0.34
CA VAL A 9 5.12 -9.00 1.20
C VAL A 9 6.01 -10.21 0.92
N LEU A 10 5.42 -11.40 0.75
CA LEU A 10 6.18 -12.60 0.40
C LEU A 10 6.94 -12.42 -0.92
N LEU A 11 6.28 -11.86 -1.94
CA LEU A 11 6.90 -11.57 -3.22
C LEU A 11 8.02 -10.52 -3.10
N LEU A 12 7.82 -9.47 -2.32
CA LEU A 12 8.85 -8.47 -2.05
C LEU A 12 10.10 -9.10 -1.44
N ILE A 13 9.94 -9.96 -0.43
CA ILE A 13 11.05 -10.68 0.21
C ILE A 13 11.75 -11.59 -0.80
N LEU A 14 10.99 -12.37 -1.58
CA LEU A 14 11.54 -13.29 -2.59
C LEU A 14 12.37 -12.56 -3.66
N PHE A 15 11.82 -11.49 -4.24
CA PHE A 15 12.51 -10.71 -5.27
C PHE A 15 13.70 -9.94 -4.71
N THR A 16 13.68 -9.57 -3.43
CA THR A 16 14.85 -9.02 -2.75
C THR A 16 15.98 -10.06 -2.77
N PHE A 17 15.70 -11.30 -2.38
CA PHE A 17 16.70 -12.37 -2.45
C PHE A 17 17.23 -12.60 -3.86
N PHE A 18 16.37 -12.58 -4.89
CA PHE A 18 16.81 -12.73 -6.28
C PHE A 18 17.68 -11.56 -6.76
N ALA A 19 17.33 -10.32 -6.40
CA ALA A 19 18.13 -9.15 -6.76
C ALA A 19 19.53 -9.24 -6.13
N PHE A 20 19.64 -9.63 -4.86
CA PHE A 20 20.93 -9.81 -4.20
C PHE A 20 21.70 -11.03 -4.71
N ALA A 21 21.04 -12.17 -4.90
CA ALA A 21 21.67 -13.40 -5.37
C ALA A 21 22.19 -13.30 -6.81
N SER A 22 21.60 -12.43 -7.63
CA SER A 22 22.03 -12.19 -9.01
C SER A 22 23.10 -11.11 -9.16
N TYR A 23 23.48 -10.42 -8.07
CA TYR A 23 24.55 -9.44 -8.08
C TYR A 23 25.91 -10.13 -8.02
N HIS A 24 26.70 -9.98 -9.09
CA HIS A 24 28.07 -10.44 -9.17
C HIS A 24 28.95 -9.35 -9.79
N GLU A 25 29.84 -8.76 -8.99
CA GLU A 25 30.71 -7.66 -9.41
C GLU A 25 31.60 -8.04 -10.61
N SER A 26 32.07 -9.28 -10.66
CA SER A 26 33.01 -9.76 -11.68
C SER A 26 32.39 -10.19 -13.00
N SER A 27 31.08 -10.49 -13.04
CA SER A 27 30.43 -11.03 -14.25
C SER A 27 29.92 -9.96 -15.21
N GLY A 28 29.82 -8.70 -14.75
CA GLY A 28 29.19 -7.61 -15.51
C GLY A 28 27.69 -7.83 -15.77
N GLY A 29 27.08 -8.86 -15.19
CA GLY A 29 25.68 -9.21 -15.39
C GLY A 29 24.74 -8.16 -14.77
N THR A 30 23.76 -7.71 -15.54
CA THR A 30 22.76 -6.71 -15.13
C THR A 30 21.44 -7.33 -14.65
N GLY A 31 21.41 -8.65 -14.40
CA GLY A 31 20.21 -9.36 -13.93
C GLY A 31 19.64 -8.79 -12.63
N TRP A 32 20.50 -8.36 -11.70
CA TRP A 32 20.08 -7.73 -10.45
C TRP A 32 19.28 -6.44 -10.67
N LEU A 33 19.57 -5.67 -11.73
CA LEU A 33 18.80 -4.47 -12.09
C LEU A 33 17.38 -4.82 -12.56
N GLN A 34 17.22 -5.95 -13.25
CA GLN A 34 15.91 -6.42 -13.70
C GLN A 34 15.04 -6.81 -12.50
N PHE A 35 15.60 -7.58 -11.55
CA PHE A 35 14.89 -7.93 -10.31
C PHE A 35 14.63 -6.71 -9.42
N LEU A 36 15.56 -5.76 -9.34
CA LEU A 36 15.37 -4.49 -8.65
C LEU A 36 14.22 -3.68 -9.27
N THR A 37 14.13 -3.64 -10.59
CA THR A 37 13.04 -2.96 -11.29
C THR A 37 11.68 -3.58 -10.92
N VAL A 38 11.58 -4.91 -10.94
CA VAL A 38 10.38 -5.62 -10.49
C VAL A 38 10.06 -5.33 -9.02
N LEU A 39 11.08 -5.30 -8.16
CA LEU A 39 10.94 -4.97 -6.75
C LEU A 39 10.32 -3.58 -6.57
N VAL A 40 10.81 -2.58 -7.29
CA VAL A 40 10.28 -1.20 -7.24
C VAL A 40 8.80 -1.17 -7.61
N PHE A 41 8.41 -1.83 -8.71
CA PHE A 41 6.99 -1.91 -9.09
C PHE A 41 6.14 -2.61 -8.02
N LEU A 42 6.61 -3.73 -7.47
CA LEU A 42 5.92 -4.43 -6.39
C LEU A 42 5.78 -3.56 -5.13
N THR A 43 6.79 -2.75 -4.81
CA THR A 43 6.73 -1.82 -3.68
C THR A 43 5.65 -0.78 -3.89
N PHE A 44 5.58 -0.17 -5.08
CA PHE A 44 4.50 0.77 -5.38
C PHE A 44 3.13 0.08 -5.32
N ILE A 45 2.97 -1.09 -5.93
CA ILE A 45 1.71 -1.85 -5.86
C ILE A 45 1.30 -2.11 -4.39
N PHE A 46 2.22 -2.51 -3.53
CA PHE A 46 1.96 -2.74 -2.11
C PHE A 46 1.53 -1.45 -1.39
N VAL A 47 2.23 -0.34 -1.64
CA VAL A 47 1.88 0.97 -1.05
C VAL A 47 0.49 1.41 -1.52
N PHE A 48 0.21 1.32 -2.82
CA PHE A 48 -1.11 1.62 -3.38
C PHE A 48 -2.20 0.73 -2.76
N ASP A 49 -1.94 -0.57 -2.61
CA ASP A 49 -2.90 -1.48 -1.98
C ASP A 49 -3.22 -1.04 -0.54
N MET A 50 -2.19 -0.75 0.25
CA MET A 50 -2.33 -0.31 1.65
C MET A 50 -3.11 1.02 1.78
N LEU A 51 -2.90 1.95 0.85
CA LEU A 51 -3.54 3.27 0.89
C LEU A 51 -4.98 3.26 0.39
N PHE A 52 -5.28 2.50 -0.68
CA PHE A 52 -6.53 2.65 -1.42
C PHE A 52 -7.51 1.48 -1.26
N THR A 53 -7.07 0.31 -0.78
CA THR A 53 -7.94 -0.89 -0.74
C THR A 53 -8.39 -1.26 0.67
N LYS A 54 -8.27 -0.33 1.62
CA LYS A 54 -8.78 -0.53 2.98
C LYS A 54 -10.32 -0.54 2.93
N GLU A 55 -10.90 -1.65 3.37
CA GLU A 55 -12.35 -1.89 3.34
C GLU A 55 -13.18 -0.85 4.13
N SER A 56 -12.56 -0.16 5.08
CA SER A 56 -13.21 0.92 5.85
C SER A 56 -13.09 2.31 5.22
N SER A 57 -12.38 2.47 4.10
CA SER A 57 -12.19 3.78 3.47
C SER A 57 -13.41 4.26 2.69
N PHE A 58 -14.32 3.35 2.30
CA PHE A 58 -15.58 3.71 1.65
C PHE A 58 -16.76 3.21 2.47
N VAL A 59 -17.38 4.11 3.22
CA VAL A 59 -18.69 3.88 3.84
C VAL A 59 -19.72 4.56 2.96
N PHE A 60 -20.42 3.78 2.14
CA PHE A 60 -21.57 4.29 1.42
C PHE A 60 -22.65 4.69 2.43
N ASP A 61 -22.90 5.99 2.56
CA ASP A 61 -23.95 6.56 3.40
C ASP A 61 -25.02 7.14 2.45
N PRO A 62 -26.10 6.40 2.16
CA PRO A 62 -27.10 6.81 1.17
C PRO A 62 -27.95 8.01 1.62
N ASP A 63 -27.96 8.31 2.92
CA ASP A 63 -28.71 9.43 3.47
C ASP A 63 -27.85 10.70 3.47
N ALA A 64 -28.20 11.65 2.60
CA ALA A 64 -27.52 12.92 2.54
C ALA A 64 -27.66 13.72 3.86
N ASP A 65 -28.68 13.51 4.69
CA ASP A 65 -28.74 14.21 5.96
C ASP A 65 -27.69 13.72 6.96
N ASN A 66 -27.16 12.50 6.81
CA ASN A 66 -26.08 11.98 7.65
C ASN A 66 -24.75 12.69 7.45
N TRP A 67 -24.39 13.11 6.22
CA TRP A 67 -23.15 13.87 6.00
C TRP A 67 -23.21 15.22 6.69
N ARG A 68 -24.38 15.90 6.59
CA ARG A 68 -24.64 17.17 7.27
C ARG A 68 -24.59 17.03 8.79
N ARG A 69 -25.22 15.98 9.35
CA ARG A 69 -25.19 15.70 10.80
C ARG A 69 -23.77 15.40 11.32
N LYS A 70 -22.96 14.69 10.54
CA LYS A 70 -21.55 14.41 10.88
C LYS A 70 -20.72 15.70 10.90
N LEU A 71 -20.83 16.56 9.89
CA LEU A 71 -20.09 17.84 9.84
C LEU A 71 -20.49 18.81 10.96
N VAL A 72 -21.79 18.95 11.23
CA VAL A 72 -22.31 19.87 12.25
C VAL A 72 -21.97 19.39 13.67
N ARG A 73 -22.07 18.08 13.97
CA ARG A 73 -21.67 17.56 15.29
C ARG A 73 -20.18 17.80 15.59
N THR A 74 -19.31 17.71 14.59
CA THR A 74 -17.88 18.01 14.78
C THR A 74 -17.64 19.48 15.13
N TYR A 75 -18.42 20.40 14.54
CA TYR A 75 -18.37 21.83 14.88
C TYR A 75 -18.88 22.12 16.30
N ILE A 76 -19.97 21.47 16.73
CA ILE A 76 -20.57 21.68 18.05
C ILE A 76 -19.70 21.04 19.15
N ALA A 77 -19.13 19.86 18.90
CA ALA A 77 -18.27 19.16 19.87
C ALA A 77 -16.89 19.82 20.05
N GLY A 78 -16.43 20.61 19.08
CA GLY A 78 -15.21 21.43 19.17
C GLY A 78 -15.42 22.81 19.79
N GLY A 79 -16.67 23.22 20.05
CA GLY A 79 -17.05 24.55 20.55
C GLY A 79 -17.20 24.66 22.07
N ASN A 80 -16.92 23.61 22.83
CA ASN A 80 -16.92 23.61 24.30
C ASN A 80 -15.50 23.35 24.86
N ARG A 81 -14.52 24.16 24.44
CA ARG A 81 -13.31 24.44 25.22
C ARG A 81 -13.08 25.94 25.23
#